data_AF-A0A5B7C0U4-F1
#
_entry.id   AF-A0A5B7C0U4-F1
#
_cell.length_a   1.000
_cell.length_b   1.000
_cell.length_c   1.000
_cell.angle_alpha   90.00
_cell.angle_beta   90.00
_cell.angle_gamma   90.00
#
_symmetry.space_group_name_H-M   'P 1'
#
loop_
_entity.id
_entity.type
_entity.pdbx_description
1 polymer ?
#
loop_
_entity_poly.entity_id
_entity_poly.type
_entity_poly.pdbx_seq_one_letter_code
_entity_poly.pdbx_strand_id
1 'polypeptide(L)'
;KHVPRYAFFLWLACRRSLITKSKLKNWNHIDSDVCCLCDAHPEMIDHLFFSCDFSKVVWQEILQMCDVHRPAGEWNFELDWATNNLQGDSFKSAIIQLVLSAAIYWLWG
;
A
#
# COMPACT_ATOMS: atom_id res chain seq x y z
N LYS A 1 -4.99 13.39 14.50
CA LYS A 1 -6.28 12.64 14.55
C LYS A 1 -6.31 11.68 13.36
N HIS A 2 -5.89 10.43 13.55
CA HIS A 2 -5.92 9.41 12.50
C HIS A 2 -7.36 8.96 12.27
N VAL A 3 -7.78 8.85 11.00
CA VAL A 3 -9.02 8.14 10.67
C VAL A 3 -8.79 6.68 11.07
N PRO A 4 -9.45 6.14 12.11
CA PRO A 4 -9.06 4.85 12.73
C PRO A 4 -9.08 3.70 11.74
N ARG A 5 -9.98 3.77 10.75
CA ARG A 5 -10.13 2.77 9.69
C ARG A 5 -8.88 2.66 8.84
N TYR A 6 -8.38 3.76 8.26
CA TYR A 6 -7.23 3.70 7.34
C TYR A 6 -5.95 3.27 8.06
N ALA A 7 -5.75 3.73 9.29
CA ALA A 7 -4.63 3.29 10.12
C ALA A 7 -4.69 1.79 10.45
N PHE A 8 -5.90 1.24 10.66
CA PHE A 8 -6.09 -0.19 10.87
C PHE A 8 -5.73 -1.01 9.61
N PHE A 9 -6.16 -0.57 8.42
CA PHE A 9 -5.79 -1.23 7.17
C PHE A 9 -4.29 -1.16 6.88
N LEU A 10 -3.66 0.00 7.11
CA LEU A 10 -2.20 0.15 7.02
C LEU A 10 -1.51 -0.83 7.98
N TRP A 11 -1.97 -0.93 9.23
CA TRP A 11 -1.41 -1.88 10.19
C TRP A 11 -1.57 -3.34 9.73
N LEU A 12 -2.73 -3.71 9.18
CA LEU A 12 -2.94 -5.04 8.59
C LEU A 12 -2.01 -5.29 7.39
N ALA A 13 -1.77 -4.27 6.56
CA ALA A 13 -0.86 -4.36 5.43
C ALA A 13 0.58 -4.61 5.92
N CYS A 14 1.05 -3.83 6.89
CA CYS A 14 2.36 -4.00 7.53
C CYS A 14 2.54 -5.40 8.13
N ARG A 15 1.49 -5.97 8.72
CA ARG A 15 1.50 -7.33 9.28
C ARG A 15 1.33 -8.44 8.24
N ARG A 16 1.22 -8.08 6.96
CA ARG A 16 0.89 -8.99 5.88
C ARG A 16 -0.39 -9.79 6.15
N SER A 17 -1.33 -9.22 6.89
CA SER A 17 -2.55 -9.90 7.34
C SER A 17 -3.80 -9.51 6.54
N LEU A 18 -3.68 -8.61 5.56
CA LEU A 18 -4.77 -8.35 4.61
C LEU A 18 -5.11 -9.61 3.80
N ILE A 19 -6.39 -9.82 3.55
CA ILE A 19 -6.87 -10.88 2.66
C ILE A 19 -6.62 -10.41 1.23
N THR A 20 -5.88 -11.19 0.45
CA THR A 20 -5.68 -10.96 -0.98
C THR A 20 -6.23 -12.13 -1.76
N LYS A 21 -6.45 -11.97 -3.07
CA LYS A 21 -6.92 -13.08 -3.91
C LYS A 21 -5.98 -14.29 -3.86
N SER A 22 -4.66 -14.08 -3.79
CA SER A 22 -3.72 -15.20 -3.61
C SER A 22 -3.99 -16.01 -2.33
N LYS A 23 -4.36 -15.35 -1.22
CA LYS A 23 -4.74 -16.06 0.02
C LYS A 23 -6.07 -16.78 -0.12
N LEU A 24 -7.07 -16.15 -0.75
CA LEU A 24 -8.37 -16.77 -0.99
C LEU A 24 -8.25 -18.01 -1.89
N LYS A 25 -7.39 -17.96 -2.92
CA LYS A 25 -7.10 -19.10 -3.78
C LYS A 25 -6.42 -20.22 -3.01
N ASN A 26 -5.44 -19.90 -2.15
CA ASN A 26 -4.81 -20.89 -1.27
C ASN A 26 -5.78 -21.54 -0.28
N TRP A 27 -6.85 -20.85 0.08
CA TRP A 27 -7.95 -21.40 0.89
C TRP A 27 -9.05 -22.08 0.05
N ASN A 28 -8.86 -22.24 -1.25
CA ASN A 28 -9.81 -22.81 -2.21
C ASN A 28 -11.17 -22.09 -2.25
N HIS A 29 -11.20 -20.79 -2.00
CA HIS A 29 -12.43 -19.97 -2.08
C HIS A 29 -12.65 -19.35 -3.47
N ILE A 30 -11.59 -19.21 -4.27
CA ILE A 30 -11.65 -18.65 -5.63
C ILE A 30 -10.68 -19.41 -6.56
N ASP A 31 -10.96 -19.39 -7.86
CA ASP A 31 -10.13 -20.10 -8.86
C ASP A 31 -8.99 -19.24 -9.43
N SER A 32 -9.18 -17.92 -9.47
CA SER A 32 -8.21 -16.96 -10.04
C SER A 32 -7.72 -15.98 -8.98
N ASP A 33 -6.40 -15.84 -8.89
CA ASP A 33 -5.69 -14.90 -8.04
C ASP A 33 -5.19 -13.66 -8.77
N VAL A 34 -5.58 -13.46 -10.03
CA VAL A 34 -5.08 -12.33 -10.84
C VAL A 34 -5.48 -10.98 -10.22
N CYS A 35 -4.49 -10.10 -10.09
CA CYS A 35 -4.64 -8.75 -9.57
C CYS A 35 -5.59 -7.93 -10.45
N CYS A 36 -6.64 -7.35 -9.84
CA CYS A 36 -7.63 -6.53 -10.55
C CYS A 36 -7.09 -5.19 -11.08
N LEU A 37 -5.89 -4.78 -10.66
CA LEU A 37 -5.31 -3.49 -11.03
C LEU A 37 -4.46 -3.57 -12.31
N CYS A 38 -3.80 -4.70 -12.54
CA CYS A 38 -2.92 -4.90 -13.69
C CYS A 38 -3.33 -6.05 -14.61
N ASP A 39 -4.25 -6.91 -14.18
CA ASP A 39 -4.72 -8.10 -14.90
C ASP A 39 -3.62 -9.05 -15.39
N ALA A 40 -2.41 -8.97 -14.81
CA ALA A 40 -1.22 -9.67 -15.31
C ALA A 40 -0.55 -10.61 -14.30
N HIS A 41 -0.59 -10.29 -13.01
CA HIS A 41 0.12 -11.03 -11.96
C HIS A 41 -0.79 -11.41 -10.79
N PRO A 42 -0.43 -12.42 -9.98
CA PRO A 42 -1.16 -12.74 -8.76
C PRO A 42 -1.23 -11.57 -7.77
N GLU A 43 -2.40 -11.37 -7.17
CA GLU A 43 -2.65 -10.38 -6.13
C GLU A 43 -2.07 -10.86 -4.80
N MET A 44 -0.79 -10.56 -4.60
CA MET A 44 -0.09 -10.70 -3.32
C MET A 44 0.04 -9.32 -2.67
N ILE A 45 0.28 -9.24 -1.36
CA ILE A 45 0.45 -7.94 -0.66
C ILE A 45 1.57 -7.12 -1.29
N ASP A 46 2.74 -7.74 -1.52
CA ASP A 46 3.89 -7.05 -2.13
C ASP A 46 3.59 -6.62 -3.58
N HIS A 47 2.74 -7.35 -4.31
CA HIS A 47 2.30 -6.96 -5.65
C HIS A 47 1.27 -5.82 -5.59
N LEU A 48 0.21 -6.00 -4.84
CA LEU A 48 -0.88 -5.05 -4.66
C LEU A 48 -0.39 -3.68 -4.19
N PHE A 49 0.61 -3.67 -3.30
CA PHE A 49 1.21 -2.46 -2.78
C PHE A 49 2.65 -2.32 -3.27
N PHE A 50 2.81 -1.47 -4.30
CA PHE A 50 4.08 -0.96 -4.82
C PHE A 50 4.89 -1.86 -5.76
N SER A 51 4.47 -3.11 -6.05
CA SER A 51 5.07 -3.87 -7.18
C SER A 51 4.19 -3.92 -8.43
N CYS A 52 2.89 -3.69 -8.29
CA CYS A 52 1.94 -3.56 -9.39
C CYS A 52 2.13 -2.21 -10.09
N ASP A 53 2.18 -2.22 -11.43
CA ASP A 53 2.43 -1.02 -12.23
C ASP A 53 1.43 0.10 -11.94
N PHE A 54 0.15 -0.23 -11.79
CA PHE A 54 -0.88 0.74 -11.39
C PHE A 54 -0.61 1.32 -10.01
N SER A 55 -0.34 0.46 -9.02
CA SER A 55 -0.08 0.89 -7.64
C SER A 55 1.19 1.75 -7.52
N LYS A 56 2.22 1.46 -8.34
CA LYS A 56 3.46 2.22 -8.41
C LYS A 56 3.22 3.63 -8.91
N VAL A 57 2.40 3.79 -9.97
CA VAL A 57 2.03 5.10 -10.47
C VAL A 57 1.30 5.91 -9.40
N VAL A 58 0.28 5.32 -8.76
CA VAL A 58 -0.46 5.99 -7.67
C VAL A 58 0.49 6.44 -6.55
N TRP A 59 1.44 5.59 -6.16
CA TRP A 59 2.39 5.94 -5.11
C TRP A 59 3.39 7.02 -5.54
N GLN A 60 3.87 6.96 -6.78
CA GLN A 60 4.76 7.98 -7.34
C GLN A 60 4.11 9.37 -7.31
N GLU A 61 2.83 9.47 -7.70
CA GLU A 61 2.06 10.71 -7.64
C GLU A 61 1.94 11.22 -6.21
N ILE A 62 1.68 10.34 -5.23
CA ILE A 62 1.61 10.72 -3.82
C ILE A 62 2.95 11.28 -3.32
N LEU A 63 4.07 10.64 -3.66
CA LEU A 63 5.40 11.12 -3.30
C LEU A 63 5.65 12.53 -3.88
N GLN A 64 5.31 12.76 -5.14
CA GLN A 64 5.45 14.06 -5.79
C GLN A 64 4.55 15.14 -5.16
N MET A 65 3.28 14.83 -4.89
CA MET A 65 2.35 15.74 -4.21
C MET A 65 2.83 16.12 -2.80
N CYS A 66 3.57 15.23 -2.16
CA CYS A 66 4.15 15.45 -0.85
C CYS A 66 5.56 16.06 -0.89
N ASP A 67 6.03 16.52 -2.05
CA ASP A 67 7.38 17.07 -2.22
C ASP A 67 8.46 16.10 -1.70
N VAL A 68 8.36 14.85 -2.13
CA VAL A 68 9.33 13.77 -1.90
C VAL A 68 9.89 13.33 -3.24
N HIS A 69 11.08 13.81 -3.59
CA HIS A 69 11.72 13.58 -4.89
C HIS A 69 12.52 12.29 -4.90
N ARG A 70 11.83 11.16 -5.07
CA ARG A 70 12.45 9.85 -5.30
C ARG A 70 11.52 8.94 -6.12
N PRO A 71 12.04 7.90 -6.77
CA PRO A 71 11.18 6.88 -7.35
C PRO A 71 10.47 6.06 -6.26
N ALA A 72 9.26 5.61 -6.58
CA ALA A 72 8.56 4.55 -5.87
C ALA A 72 9.41 3.28 -5.89
N GLY A 73 9.67 2.73 -4.71
CA GLY A 73 10.37 1.47 -4.50
C GLY A 73 9.40 0.33 -4.23
N GLU A 74 9.97 -0.84 -3.95
CA GLU A 74 9.21 -2.01 -3.53
C GLU A 74 8.71 -1.88 -2.08
N TRP A 75 7.75 -2.73 -1.70
CA TRP A 75 7.09 -2.71 -0.38
C TRP A 75 8.04 -2.53 0.81
N ASN A 76 9.12 -3.32 0.90
CA ASN A 76 10.04 -3.23 2.03
C ASN A 76 10.80 -1.90 2.08
N PHE A 77 11.23 -1.40 0.92
CA PHE A 77 11.89 -0.10 0.82
C PHE A 77 10.95 1.04 1.25
N GLU A 78 9.69 0.95 0.83
CA GLU A 78 8.67 1.92 1.21
C GLU A 78 8.35 1.91 2.70
N LEU A 79 8.26 0.72 3.30
CA LEU A 79 8.08 0.58 4.75
C LEU A 79 9.26 1.14 5.54
N ASP A 80 10.49 0.84 5.12
CA ASP A 80 11.70 1.35 5.79
C ASP A 80 11.76 2.88 5.67
N TRP A 81 11.50 3.43 4.49
CA TRP A 81 11.44 4.87 4.29
C TRP A 81 10.36 5.52 5.15
N ALA A 82 9.14 4.99 5.15
CA ALA A 82 8.02 5.51 5.94
C ALA A 82 8.33 5.49 7.43
N THR A 83 8.92 4.39 7.92
CA THR A 83 9.30 4.23 9.32
C THR A 83 10.38 5.24 9.73
N ASN A 84 11.35 5.52 8.87
CA ASN A 84 12.43 6.47 9.21
C ASN A 84 12.03 7.95 9.06
N ASN A 85 11.09 8.28 8.17
CA ASN A 85 10.80 9.67 7.80
C ASN A 85 9.45 10.18 8.33
N LEU A 86 8.53 9.30 8.71
CA LEU A 86 7.17 9.68 9.10
C LEU A 86 6.89 9.57 10.60
N GLN A 87 7.85 9.19 11.45
CA GLN A 87 7.64 9.04 12.90
C GLN A 87 7.42 10.34 13.69
N GLY A 88 7.50 11.51 13.06
CA GLY A 88 7.35 12.81 13.73
C GLY A 88 5.94 13.42 13.64
N ASP A 89 5.65 14.36 14.53
CA ASP A 89 4.37 15.11 14.59
C ASP A 89 4.28 16.26 13.57
N SER A 90 5.14 16.26 12.55
CA SER A 90 5.10 17.30 11.54
C SER A 90 3.80 17.20 10.73
N PHE A 91 3.23 18.35 10.36
CA PHE A 91 2.04 18.39 9.51
C PHE A 91 2.24 17.63 8.19
N LYS A 92 3.45 17.72 7.61
CA LYS A 92 3.86 16.98 6.41
C LYS A 92 3.81 15.46 6.65
N SER A 93 4.40 14.98 7.74
CA SER A 93 4.38 13.56 8.11
C SER A 93 2.95 13.04 8.31
N ALA A 94 2.09 13.82 8.96
CA ALA A 94 0.69 13.47 9.17
C ALA A 94 -0.10 13.36 7.85
N ILE A 95 0.13 14.29 6.91
CA ILE A 95 -0.48 14.23 5.56
C ILE A 95 -0.02 12.98 4.82
N ILE A 96 1.29 12.73 4.76
CA ILE A 96 1.84 11.57 4.03
C ILE A 96 1.26 10.27 4.59
N GLN A 97 1.21 10.11 5.91
CA GLN A 97 0.62 8.93 6.53
C GLN A 97 -0.86 8.77 6.21
N LEU A 98 -1.64 9.87 6.21
CA LEU A 98 -3.06 9.83 5.86
C LEU A 98 -3.28 9.41 4.41
N VAL A 99 -2.52 10.00 3.48
CA VAL A 99 -2.62 9.71 2.05
C VAL A 99 -2.18 8.27 1.76
N LEU A 100 -1.07 7.81 2.37
CA LEU A 100 -0.62 6.41 2.28
C LEU A 100 -1.69 5.44 2.79
N SER A 101 -2.25 5.71 3.97
CA SER A 101 -3.26 4.84 4.57
C SER A 101 -4.52 4.79 3.72
N ALA A 102 -4.93 5.92 3.12
CA ALA A 102 -6.05 5.99 2.20
C ALA A 102 -5.75 5.21 0.90
N ALA A 103 -4.57 5.40 0.30
CA ALA A 103 -4.18 4.69 -0.91
C ALA A 103 -4.18 3.17 -0.72
N ILE A 104 -3.63 2.67 0.39
CA ILE A 104 -3.66 1.24 0.73
C ILE A 104 -5.10 0.73 0.84
N TYR A 105 -5.97 1.49 1.49
CA TYR A 105 -7.38 1.12 1.62
C TYR A 105 -8.08 1.05 0.26
N TRP A 106 -7.85 2.03 -0.62
CA TRP A 106 -8.47 2.09 -1.95
C TRP A 106 -7.87 1.10 -2.96
N LEU A 107 -6.58 0.81 -2.87
CA LEU A 107 -5.95 -0.20 -3.73
C LEU A 107 -6.39 -1.62 -3.36
N TRP A 108 -6.73 -1.85 -2.08
CA TRP A 108 -7.21 -3.14 -1.60
C TRP A 108 -8.69 -3.42 -1.91
N GLY A 109 -9.54 -2.41 -1.85
CA GLY A 109 -11.00 -2.54 -1.97
C GLY A 109 -11.50 -2.44 -3.40
#